data_AF-A0A531AYS3-F1
#
_entry.id   AF-A0A531AYS3-F1
#
_cell.length_a   1.000
_cell.length_b   1.000
_cell.length_c   1.000
_cell.angle_alpha   90.00
_cell.angle_beta   90.00
_cell.angle_gamma   90.00
#
_symmetry.space_group_name_H-M   'P 1'
#
loop_
_entity.id
_entity.type
_entity.pdbx_description
1 polymer ?
#
loop_
_entity_poly.entity_id
_entity_poly.type
_entity_poly.pdbx_seq_one_letter_code
_entity_poly.pdbx_strand_id
1 'polypeptide(L)' 'QYLRPVQSGKGLLHGIVAHAERLGSETVVDLTLRDNSELIAAFNEDKVFEPGDALELTFDTALAHLFPDEGELQTH' A
#
# COMPACT_ATOMS: atom_id res chain seq x y z
N GLN A 1 -3.23 -9.11 6.75
CA GLN A 1 -2.54 -7.82 6.56
C GLN A 1 -1.36 -8.04 5.61
N TYR A 2 -1.45 -7.51 4.39
CA TYR A 2 -0.47 -7.73 3.31
C TYR A 2 0.66 -6.70 3.31
N LEU A 3 0.34 -5.45 3.65
CA LEU A 3 1.27 -4.33 3.72
C LEU A 3 1.62 -4.01 5.17
N ARG A 4 2.88 -3.69 5.43
CA ARG A 4 3.39 -3.35 6.76
C ARG A 4 4.24 -2.08 6.70
N PRO A 5 4.09 -1.15 7.65
CA PRO A 5 4.94 0.01 7.73
C PRO A 5 6.34 -0.41 8.19
N VAL A 6 7.36 0.25 7.63
CA VAL A 6 8.76 0.00 8.00
C VAL A 6 9.48 1.31 8.29
N GLN A 7 10.64 1.21 8.94
CA GLN A 7 11.51 2.35 9.17
C GLN A 7 11.94 2.97 7.84
N SER A 8 12.15 4.29 7.82
CA SER A 8 12.61 4.98 6.63
C SER A 8 13.91 4.40 6.07
N GLY A 9 14.01 4.36 4.74
CA GLY A 9 15.09 3.75 3.98
C GLY A 9 15.03 2.23 3.88
N LYS A 10 13.94 1.59 4.34
CA LYS A 10 13.77 0.12 4.28
C LYS A 10 12.50 -0.32 3.54
N GLY A 11 11.70 0.64 3.06
CA GLY A 11 10.48 0.39 2.29
C GLY A 11 10.77 -0.13 0.89
N LEU A 12 9.88 -0.99 0.40
CA LEU A 12 9.80 -1.33 -1.02
C LEU A 12 8.85 -0.37 -1.76
N LEU A 13 7.79 0.06 -1.07
CA LEU A 13 6.80 1.02 -1.55
C LEU A 13 6.92 2.31 -0.76
N HIS A 14 6.93 3.44 -1.47
CA HIS A 14 7.07 4.77 -0.88
C HIS A 14 5.90 5.62 -1.33
N GLY A 15 5.08 6.06 -0.39
CA GLY A 15 3.87 6.82 -0.68
C GLY A 15 3.68 8.03 0.24
N ILE A 16 2.82 8.93 -0.19
CA ILE A 16 2.32 10.05 0.59
C ILE A 16 0.84 9.79 0.90
N VAL A 17 0.42 9.99 2.14
CA VAL A 17 -0.97 9.85 2.57
C VAL A 17 -1.84 10.89 1.88
N ALA A 18 -2.81 10.42 1.10
CA ALA A 18 -3.86 11.25 0.50
C ALA A 18 -5.08 11.33 1.43
N HIS A 19 -5.50 10.18 1.96
CA HIS A 19 -6.63 10.06 2.88
C HIS A 19 -6.41 8.93 3.88
N ALA A 20 -7.01 9.04 5.06
CA ALA A 20 -6.97 7.99 6.08
C ALA A 20 -8.32 7.88 6.81
N GLU A 21 -8.83 6.66 6.92
CA GLU A 21 -10.09 6.33 7.56
C GLU A 21 -9.86 5.39 8.73
N ARG A 22 -10.41 5.74 9.89
CA ARG A 22 -10.36 4.93 11.12
C ARG A 22 -11.68 4.20 11.30
N LEU A 23 -11.64 2.88 11.27
CA LEU A 23 -12.81 1.99 11.33
C LEU A 23 -12.96 1.30 12.69
N GLY A 24 -12.29 1.81 13.72
CA GLY A 24 -12.35 1.32 15.09
C GLY A 24 -11.24 0.33 15.44
N SER A 25 -11.21 -0.86 14.83
CA SER A 25 -10.10 -1.82 15.01
C SER A 25 -9.11 -1.85 13.86
N GLU A 26 -9.39 -1.08 12.81
CA GLU A 26 -8.64 -1.05 11.57
C GLU A 26 -8.53 0.40 11.09
N THR A 27 -7.44 0.70 10.41
CA THR A 27 -7.24 1.95 9.69
C THR A 27 -6.95 1.65 8.23
N VAL A 28 -7.66 2.29 7.31
CA VAL A 28 -7.43 2.21 5.87
C VAL A 28 -6.80 3.53 5.42
N VAL A 29 -5.75 3.45 4.61
CA VAL A 29 -4.99 4.60 4.15
C VAL A 29 -4.85 4.54 2.64
N ASP A 30 -5.24 5.63 1.99
CA ASP A 30 -5.01 5.86 0.57
C ASP A 30 -3.68 6.60 0.40
N LEU A 31 -2.81 6.04 -0.44
CA LEU A 31 -1.47 6.55 -0.70
C LEU A 31 -1.31 6.87 -2.17
N THR A 32 -0.66 7.99 -2.45
CA THR A 32 -0.08 8.25 -3.77
C THR A 32 1.38 7.80 -3.76
N LEU A 33 1.72 6.82 -4.59
CA LEU A 33 3.10 6.33 -4.75
C LEU A 33 3.93 7.28 -5.61
N ARG A 34 5.26 7.10 -5.61
CA ARG A 34 6.20 7.95 -6.37
C ARG A 34 5.97 7.97 -7.88
N ASP A 35 5.39 6.92 -8.44
CA ASP A 35 5.01 6.84 -9.85
C ASP A 35 3.62 7.43 -10.14
N ASN A 36 3.00 8.07 -9.14
CA ASN A 36 1.64 8.59 -9.12
C ASN A 36 0.54 7.52 -9.17
N SER A 37 0.88 6.24 -9.03
CA SER A 37 -0.14 5.21 -8.83
C SER A 37 -0.76 5.31 -7.43
N GLU A 38 -2.01 4.85 -7.30
CA GLU A 38 -2.73 4.83 -6.03
C GLU A 38 -2.57 3.46 -5.37
N LEU A 39 -2.40 3.47 -4.05
CA LEU A 39 -2.29 2.27 -3.22
C LEU A 39 -3.15 2.40 -1.97
N ILE A 40 -3.99 1.41 -1.73
CA ILE A 40 -4.78 1.30 -0.49
C ILE A 40 -4.07 0.34 0.46
N ALA A 41 -3.77 0.80 1.68
CA ALA A 41 -3.15 0.00 2.73
C ALA A 41 -4.06 -0.09 3.96
N ALA A 42 -4.26 -1.32 4.45
CA ALA A 42 -5.03 -1.60 5.65
C ALA A 42 -4.13 -1.99 6.83
N PHE A 43 -4.38 -1.41 8.00
CA PHE A 43 -3.66 -1.66 9.24
C PHE A 43 -4.60 -2.16 10.32
N ASN A 44 -4.27 -3.28 10.96
CA ASN A 44 -5.06 -3.91 12.03
C ASN A 44 -4.90 -3.18 13.38
N GLU A 45 -4.89 -1.85 13.35
CA GLU A 45 -4.78 -1.00 14.52
C GLU A 45 -5.53 0.30 14.27
N ASP A 46 -6.00 0.91 15.36
CA ASP A 46 -6.54 2.25 15.34
C ASP A 46 -5.38 3.26 15.33
N LYS A 47 -5.06 3.77 14.14
CA LYS A 47 -3.90 4.62 13.92
C LYS A 47 -4.30 5.90 13.20
N VAL A 48 -3.66 6.99 13.60
CA VAL A 48 -3.85 8.30 12.98
C VAL A 48 -2.75 8.50 11.95
N PHE A 49 -3.15 8.90 10.75
CA PHE A 49 -2.28 9.37 9.69
C PHE A 49 -2.83 10.70 9.19
N GLU A 50 -1.95 11.66 8.94
CA GLU A 50 -2.32 12.97 8.41
C GLU A 50 -2.08 13.01 6.89
N PRO A 51 -2.93 13.71 6.12
CA PRO A 51 -2.65 13.98 4.72
C PRO A 51 -1.29 14.66 4.55
N GLY A 52 -0.46 14.13 3.65
CA GLY A 52 0.91 14.58 3.44
C GLY A 52 1.98 13.78 4.21
N ASP A 53 1.59 12.91 5.15
CA ASP A 53 2.54 12.02 5.82
C ASP A 53 3.26 11.12 4.82
N ALA A 54 4.58 10.98 4.99
CA ALA A 54 5.37 10.03 4.22
C ALA A 54 5.30 8.65 4.86
N LEU A 55 5.00 7.63 4.06
CA LEU A 55 4.91 6.25 4.51
C LEU A 55 5.76 5.33 3.63
N GLU A 56 6.58 4.51 4.30
CA GLU A 56 7.33 3.43 3.68
C GLU A 56 6.70 2.09 4.07
N LEU A 57 6.36 1.30 3.06
CA LEU A 57 5.71 0.01 3.21
C LEU A 57 6.55 -1.12 2.63
N THR A 58 6.38 -2.31 3.20
CA THR A 58 6.84 -3.57 2.65
C THR A 58 5.69 -4.57 2.58
N PHE A 59 5.87 -5.64 1.80
CA PHE A 59 4.95 -6.76 1.70
C PHE A 59 5.73 -8.07 1.61
N ASP A 60 5.07 -9.18 1.92
CA ASP A 60 5.63 -10.50 1.65
C ASP A 60 5.47 -10.82 0.17
N THR A 61 6.59 -10.90 -0.56
CA THR A 61 6.61 -11.19 -1.99
C THR A 61 6.01 -12.57 -2.31
N ALA A 62 6.00 -13.50 -1.35
CA ALA A 62 5.38 -14.81 -1.53
C ALA A 62 3.84 -14.75 -1.56
N LEU A 63 3.24 -13.64 -1.11
CA LEU A 63 1.80 -13.39 -1.13
C LEU A 63 1.38 -12.48 -2.30
N ALA A 64 2.32 -12.04 -3.13
CA ALA A 64 2.03 -11.19 -4.27
C ALA A 64 1.38 -12.00 -5.41
N HIS A 65 0.40 -11.39 -6.05
CA HIS A 65 -0.22 -11.93 -7.26
C HIS A 65 0.39 -11.25 -8.48
N LEU A 66 0.82 -12.05 -9.46
CA LEU A 66 1.27 -11.57 -10.77
C LEU A 66 0.18 -11.86 -11.79
N PHE A 67 -0.13 -10.87 -12.60
CA PHE A 67 -1.04 -10.99 -13.72
C PHE A 67 -0.23 -10.83 -15.00
N PRO A 68 -0.51 -11.65 -16.05
CA PRO A 68 0.10 -11.43 -17.35
C PRO A 68 -0.37 -10.10 -17.94
N ASP A 69 0.45 -9.51 -18.81
CA ASP A 69 0.01 -8.35 -19.58
C ASP A 69 -1.22 -8.72 -20.41
N GLU A 70 -2.19 -7.80 -20.50
CA GLU A 70 -3.51 -8.03 -21.10
C GLU A 70 -3.44 -8.54 -22.55
N GLY A 71 -2.31 -8.32 -23.24
CA GLY A 71 -2.02 -8.82 -24.59
C GLY A 71 -1.53 -10.27 -24.70
N GLU A 72 -1.15 -10.92 -23.60
CA GLU A 72 -0.64 -12.31 -23.61
C GLU A 72 -1.74 -13.36 -23.33
N LEU A 73 -2.95 -12.93 -22.97
CA LEU A 73 -4.09 -13.82 -22.70
C LEU A 73 -4.79 -14.37 -23.97
N GLN A 74 -4.22 -14.13 -25.16
CA GLN A 74 -4.69 -14.73 -26.42
C GLN A 74 -3.67 -15.66 -27.04
N THR A 75 -3.47 -16.85 -26.46
CA THR A 75 -3.20 -18.08 -27.22
C THR A 75 -3.24 -19.29 -26.29
N HIS A 76 -4.35 -20.03 -26.29
CA HIS A 76 -4.43 -21.47 -26.60
C HIS A 76 -5.84 -22.01 -26.31
#